data_AF-A0A2A5VY27-F1
#
_entry.id   AF-A0A2A5VY27-F1
#
_cell.length_a   1.000
_cell.length_b   1.000
_cell.length_c   1.000
_cell.angle_alpha   90.00
_cell.angle_beta   90.00
_cell.angle_gamma   90.00
#
_symmetry.space_group_name_H-M   'P 1'
#
loop_
_entity.id
_entity.type
_entity.pdbx_description
1 polymer ?
#
loop_
_entity_poly.entity_id
_entity_poly.type
_entity_poly.pdbx_seq_one_letter_code
_entity_poly.pdbx_strand_id
1 'polypeptide(L)' 'MQASSKDLTQVTALFEQLGAHPDQASVLAKQLLKRAEQLSIERKISLVESTDSLLRQVIRARQGLPPEVES' A
#
# COMPACT_ATOMS: atom_id res chain seq x y z
N MET A 1 -6.16 10.94 9.76
CA MET A 1 -4.69 10.89 9.99
C MET A 1 -4.01 10.81 8.64
N GLN A 2 -2.83 11.42 8.50
CA GLN A 2 -1.98 11.27 7.31
C GLN A 2 -0.89 10.24 7.61
N ALA A 3 -0.36 9.59 6.57
CA ALA A 3 0.75 8.66 6.68
C ALA A 3 2.01 9.42 7.15
N SER A 4 2.72 8.81 8.10
CA SER A 4 3.94 9.39 8.68
C SER A 4 5.19 9.04 7.85
N SER A 5 6.30 9.72 8.13
CA SER A 5 7.61 9.36 7.56
C SER A 5 8.02 7.93 7.93
N LYS A 6 7.64 7.45 9.12
CA LYS A 6 7.88 6.08 9.56
C LYS A 6 7.11 5.07 8.72
N ASP A 7 5.85 5.37 8.41
CA ASP A 7 5.02 4.50 7.55
C ASP A 7 5.62 4.42 6.14
N LEU A 8 6.11 5.54 5.61
CA LEU A 8 6.80 5.57 4.33
C LEU A 8 8.06 4.68 4.33
N THR A 9 8.90 4.76 5.36
CA THR A 9 10.08 3.91 5.47
C THR A 9 9.72 2.43 5.55
N GLN A 10 8.71 2.06 6.34
CA GLN A 10 8.29 0.67 6.49
C GLN A 10 7.71 0.10 5.20
N VAL A 11 6.84 0.85 4.51
CA VAL A 11 6.25 0.41 3.24
C VAL A 11 7.30 0.36 2.13
N THR A 12 8.29 1.26 2.14
CA THR A 12 9.43 1.20 1.19
C THR A 12 10.21 -0.09 1.37
N ALA A 13 10.60 -0.42 2.61
CA ALA A 13 11.32 -1.67 2.90
C ALA A 13 10.51 -2.91 2.50
N LEU A 14 9.19 -2.87 2.67
CA LEU A 14 8.31 -3.95 2.21
C LEU A 14 8.38 -4.09 0.68
N PHE A 15 8.31 -3.00 -0.09
CA PHE A 15 8.43 -3.08 -1.54
C PHE A 15 9.79 -3.62 -2.01
N GLU A 16 10.88 -3.30 -1.31
CA GLU A 16 12.21 -3.89 -1.57
C GLU A 16 12.23 -5.39 -1.31
N GLN A 17 11.65 -5.84 -0.19
CA GLN A 17 11.46 -7.28 0.10
C GLN A 17 10.54 -7.95 -0.93
N LEU A 18 9.64 -7.17 -1.53
CA LEU A 18 8.80 -7.60 -2.64
C LEU A 18 9.53 -7.59 -4.00
N GLY A 19 10.83 -7.29 -4.03
CA GLY A 19 11.68 -7.36 -5.22
C GLY A 19 11.68 -6.09 -6.07
N ALA A 20 11.12 -4.97 -5.59
CA ALA A 20 11.28 -3.69 -6.25
C ALA A 20 12.71 -3.16 -6.07
N HIS A 21 13.24 -2.49 -7.10
CA HIS A 21 14.51 -1.75 -6.97
C HIS A 21 14.35 -0.63 -5.92
N PRO A 22 15.35 -0.33 -5.07
CA PRO A 22 15.22 0.66 -3.99
C PRO A 22 14.67 2.02 -4.43
N ASP A 23 15.15 2.53 -5.58
CA ASP A 23 14.65 3.79 -6.14
C ASP A 23 13.14 3.74 -6.47
N GLN A 24 12.67 2.60 -6.98
CA GLN A 24 11.26 2.37 -7.32
C GLN A 24 10.42 2.08 -6.08
N ALA A 25 10.97 1.36 -5.10
CA ALA A 25 10.29 1.01 -3.86
C ALA A 25 9.79 2.25 -3.11
N SER A 26 10.61 3.30 -3.06
CA SER A 26 10.23 4.56 -2.42
C SER A 26 9.09 5.29 -3.15
N VAL A 27 9.06 5.20 -4.48
CA VAL A 27 8.00 5.80 -5.31
C VAL A 27 6.70 5.03 -5.13
N LEU A 28 6.74 3.70 -5.15
CA LEU A 28 5.59 2.83 -4.93
C LEU A 28 5.01 3.03 -3.52
N ALA A 29 5.85 3.16 -2.50
CA ALA A 29 5.41 3.43 -1.14
C ALA A 29 4.64 4.76 -1.03
N LYS A 30 5.16 5.84 -1.64
CA LYS A 30 4.46 7.13 -1.69
C LYS A 30 3.11 7.04 -2.40
N GLN A 31 3.05 6.32 -3.52
CA GLN A 31 1.82 6.14 -4.28
C GLN A 31 0.78 5.34 -3.49
N LEU A 32 1.21 4.25 -2.85
CA LEU A 32 0.33 3.40 -2.05
C LEU A 32 -0.26 4.17 -0.87
N LEU A 33 0.57 4.87 -0.09
CA LEU A 33 0.11 5.63 1.08
C LEU A 33 -0.82 6.78 0.68
N LYS A 34 -0.52 7.50 -0.42
CA LYS A 34 -1.42 8.52 -0.96
C LYS A 34 -2.77 7.93 -1.36
N ARG A 35 -2.78 6.74 -1.98
CA ARG A 35 -4.02 6.07 -2.35
C ARG A 35 -4.78 5.56 -1.13
N ALA A 36 -4.07 5.07 -0.11
CA ALA A 36 -4.65 4.65 1.16
C ALA A 36 -5.37 5.80 1.87
N GLU A 37 -4.77 6.99 1.90
CA GLU A 37 -5.39 8.20 2.44
C GLU A 37 -6.68 8.55 1.69
N GLN A 38 -6.65 8.57 0.36
CA GLN A 38 -7.84 8.82 -0.46
C GLN A 38 -8.94 7.79 -0.18
N LEU A 39 -8.61 6.50 -0.18
CA LEU A 39 -9.55 5.41 0.10
C LEU A 39 -10.16 5.50 1.49
N SER A 40 -9.36 5.89 2.49
CA SER A 40 -9.85 6.05 3.87
C SER A 40 -10.98 7.08 3.95
N ILE A 41 -10.85 8.17 3.18
CA ILE A 41 -11.86 9.23 3.09
C ILE A 41 -13.06 8.78 2.25
N GLU A 42 -12.80 8.23 1.05
CA GLU A 42 -13.83 7.76 0.12
C GLU A 42 -14.75 6.71 0.76
N ARG A 43 -14.19 5.77 1.53
CA ARG A 43 -14.90 4.64 2.13
C ARG A 43 -15.23 4.81 3.61
N LYS A 44 -14.81 5.92 4.24
CA LYS A 44 -14.98 6.20 5.68
C LYS A 44 -14.42 5.09 6.58
N ILE A 45 -13.29 4.51 6.19
CA ILE A 45 -12.54 3.51 6.95
C ILE A 45 -11.27 4.13 7.53
N SER A 46 -10.60 3.44 8.45
CA SER A 46 -9.32 3.92 8.96
C SER A 46 -8.22 3.87 7.89
N LEU A 47 -7.20 4.72 8.06
CA LEU A 47 -6.01 4.69 7.21
C LEU A 47 -5.28 3.33 7.28
N VAL A 48 -5.34 2.67 8.44
CA VAL A 48 -4.74 1.35 8.64
C VAL A 48 -5.47 0.31 7.78
N GLU A 49 -6.80 0.30 7.80
CA GLU A 49 -7.62 -0.62 7.00
C GLU A 49 -7.43 -0.39 5.49
N SER A 50 -7.40 0.87 5.03
CA SER A 50 -7.17 1.16 3.61
C SER A 50 -5.76 0.78 3.15
N THR A 51 -4.76 0.97 4.01
CA THR A 51 -3.37 0.56 3.74
C THR A 51 -3.25 -0.97 3.67
N ASP A 52 -3.85 -1.69 4.63
CA ASP A 52 -3.87 -3.16 4.65
C ASP A 52 -4.53 -3.73 3.39
N SER A 53 -5.69 -3.20 2.98
CA SER A 53 -6.37 -3.61 1.76
C SER A 53 -5.51 -3.45 0.50
N LEU A 54 -4.82 -2.30 0.36
CA LEU A 54 -3.93 -2.07 -0.79
C LEU A 54 -2.70 -2.98 -0.76
N LEU A 55 -2.12 -3.23 0.41
CA LEU A 55 -0.97 -4.15 0.54
C LEU A 55 -1.34 -5.59 0.19
N ARG A 56 -2.53 -6.05 0.59
CA ARG A 56 -3.06 -7.36 0.19
C ARG A 56 -3.20 -7.47 -1.33
N GLN A 57 -3.70 -6.43 -1.99
CA GLN A 57 -3.80 -6.39 -3.45
C GLN A 57 -2.42 -6.49 -4.13
N VAL A 58 -1.42 -5.76 -3.62
CA VAL A 58 -0.04 -5.85 -4.13
C VAL A 58 0.51 -7.27 -3.99
N ILE A 59 0.33 -7.90 -2.83
CA ILE A 59 0.81 -9.28 -2.58
C ILE A 59 0.11 -10.27 -3.51
N ARG A 60 -1.22 -10.18 -3.66
CA ARG A 60 -1.99 -11.02 -4.59
C ARG A 60 -1.53 -10.86 -6.03
N ALA A 61 -1.36 -9.62 -6.49
CA ALA A 61 -0.88 -9.32 -7.84
C ALA A 61 0.51 -9.92 -8.09
N ARG A 62 1.41 -9.84 -7.10
CA ARG A 62 2.73 -10.47 -7.17
C ARG A 62 2.65 -11.99 -7.28
N GLN A 63 1.66 -12.61 -6.66
CA GLN A 63 1.39 -14.05 -6.73
C GLN A 63 0.66 -14.48 -8.02
N GLY A 64 0.34 -13.54 -8.92
CA GLY A 64 -0.46 -13.83 -10.11
C GLY A 64 -1.93 -14.11 -9.81
N LEU A 65 -2.41 -13.73 -8.62
CA LEU A 65 -3.80 -13.88 -8.21
C LEU A 65 -4.62 -12.66 -8.63
N PRO A 66 -5.91 -12.85 -8.97
CA PRO A 66 -6.81 -11.73 -9.23
C PRO A 66 -6.99 -10.84 -7.98
N PRO A 67 -7.35 -9.57 -8.16
CA PRO A 67 -7.69 -8.69 -7.04
C PRO A 67 -8.86 -9.27 -6.22
N GLU A 68 -8.84 -9.02 -4.92
CA GLU A 68 -9.90 -9.44 -4.02
C GLU A 68 -11.18 -8.68 -4.36
N VAL A 69 -12.22 -9.41 -4.76
CA VAL A 69 -13.52 -8.83 -5.07
C VAL A 69 -14.21 -8.56 -3.73
N GLU A 70 -14.21 -7.30 -3.28
CA GLU A 70 -15.02 -6.88 -2.14
C GLU A 70 -16.50 -7.16 -2.50
N SER A 71 -17.10 -8.13 -1.82
CA SER A 71 -18.51 -8.51 -1.97
C SER A 71 -19.42 -7.60 -1.16
#